data_AF-A0A0N5CSH0-F1
#
_entry.id   AF-A0A0N5CSH0-F1
#
_cell.length_a   1.000
_cell.length_b   1.000
_cell.length_c   1.000
_cell.angle_alpha   90.00
_cell.angle_beta   90.00
_cell.angle_gamma   90.00
#
_symmetry.space_group_name_H-M   'P 1'
#
loop_
_entity.id
_entity.type
_entity.pdbx_description
1 polymer ?
#
loop_
_entity_poly.entity_id
_entity_poly.type
_entity_poly.pdbx_seq_one_letter_code
_entity_poly.pdbx_strand_id
1 'polypeptide(L)'
;MFMLISVGIIFAPIILFAQRSQFEVDCPRLCRCNKTTIECYDTRLEGNEMFRNIRPEAYPDLDTITITGNIIGDLAGWNIFGDNVTNHYVSLLNLSDNAISSIDSYTFRGLPSVEYLYLHNNAIERIGADPF
;
A
#
# COMPACT_ATOMS: atom_id res chain seq x y z
N MET A 1 -55.83 -16.60 14.93
CA MET A 1 -56.09 -15.18 15.25
C MET A 1 -54.81 -14.42 14.95
N PHE A 2 -54.79 -13.73 13.80
CA PHE A 2 -53.65 -12.93 13.36
C PHE A 2 -53.48 -11.70 14.26
N MET A 3 -52.24 -11.32 14.55
CA MET A 3 -51.92 -9.97 15.03
C MET A 3 -50.87 -9.40 14.08
N LEU A 4 -51.32 -8.54 13.17
CA LEU A 4 -50.49 -7.70 12.32
C LEU A 4 -50.15 -6.44 13.10
N ILE A 5 -48.86 -6.18 13.32
CA ILE A 5 -48.38 -4.82 13.61
C ILE A 5 -47.58 -4.38 12.39
N SER A 6 -48.13 -3.40 11.69
CA SER A 6 -47.58 -2.68 10.56
C SER A 6 -46.31 -1.94 10.94
N VAL A 7 -45.16 -2.33 10.37
CA VAL A 7 -43.97 -1.48 10.30
C VAL A 7 -43.92 -0.92 8.88
N GLY A 8 -44.20 0.38 8.76
CA GLY A 8 -44.22 1.10 7.49
C GLY A 8 -42.85 1.10 6.81
N ILE A 9 -42.83 0.67 5.55
CA ILE A 9 -41.67 0.80 4.68
C ILE A 9 -41.60 2.26 4.24
N ILE A 10 -40.72 3.04 4.86
CA ILE A 10 -40.33 4.35 4.34
C ILE A 10 -39.41 4.09 3.15
N PHE A 11 -39.96 4.14 1.94
CA PHE A 11 -39.16 4.25 0.72
C PHE A 11 -38.50 5.64 0.71
N ALA A 12 -37.32 5.73 1.33
CA ALA A 12 -36.42 6.82 1.02
C ALA A 12 -36.03 6.69 -0.47
N PRO A 13 -35.94 7.79 -1.23
CA PRO A 13 -35.37 7.72 -2.57
C PRO A 13 -33.96 7.16 -2.39
N ILE A 14 -33.68 6.02 -3.03
CA ILE A 14 -32.35 5.43 -3.09
C ILE A 14 -31.51 6.43 -3.89
N ILE A 15 -30.96 7.43 -3.20
CA ILE A 15 -29.80 8.14 -3.69
C ILE A 15 -28.75 7.02 -3.77
N LEU A 16 -28.46 6.57 -4.99
CA LEU A 16 -27.30 5.75 -5.30
C LEU A 16 -26.07 6.56 -4.91
N PHE A 17 -25.76 6.61 -3.62
CA PHE A 17 -24.41 6.87 -3.19
C PHE A 17 -23.65 5.66 -3.68
N ALA A 18 -22.95 5.81 -4.82
CA ALA A 18 -21.91 4.89 -5.20
C ALA A 18 -20.94 4.85 -4.02
N GLN A 19 -21.08 3.82 -3.17
CA GLN A 19 -20.19 3.61 -2.04
C GLN A 19 -18.83 3.34 -2.66
N ARG A 20 -17.89 4.26 -2.48
CA ARG A 20 -16.50 4.03 -2.88
C ARG A 20 -16.03 2.74 -2.23
N SER A 21 -15.27 1.96 -2.99
CA SER A 21 -14.64 0.75 -2.47
C SER A 21 -13.74 1.09 -1.27
N GLN A 22 -13.65 0.23 -0.26
CA GLN A 22 -12.70 0.40 0.86
C GLN A 22 -11.27 0.67 0.35
N PHE A 23 -10.85 -0.06 -0.70
CA PHE A 23 -9.54 0.10 -1.34
C PHE A 23 -9.36 1.49 -1.98
N GLU A 24 -10.44 2.16 -2.37
CA GLU A 24 -10.40 3.50 -2.95
C GLU A 24 -10.32 4.60 -1.88
N VAL A 25 -10.74 4.30 -0.64
CA VAL A 25 -10.68 5.24 0.49
C VAL A 25 -9.26 5.33 1.05
N ASP A 26 -8.57 4.19 1.16
CA ASP A 26 -7.22 4.10 1.73
C ASP A 26 -6.11 4.15 0.66
N CYS A 27 -6.45 4.47 -0.59
CA CYS A 27 -5.47 4.56 -1.68
C CYS A 27 -4.59 5.81 -1.50
N PRO A 28 -3.25 5.68 -1.51
CA PRO A 28 -2.37 6.84 -1.48
C PRO A 28 -2.71 7.83 -2.61
N ARG A 29 -2.57 9.12 -2.31
CA ARG A 29 -2.90 10.18 -3.28
C ARG A 29 -2.08 10.00 -4.55
N LEU A 30 -2.74 10.22 -5.69
CA LEU A 30 -2.17 10.10 -7.05
C LEU A 30 -1.82 8.67 -7.46
N CYS A 31 -2.08 7.66 -6.62
CA CYS A 31 -1.91 6.27 -6.96
C CYS A 31 -3.22 5.65 -7.46
N ARG A 32 -3.10 4.49 -8.11
CA ARG A 32 -4.20 3.62 -8.49
C ARG A 32 -4.13 2.36 -7.65
N CYS A 33 -5.19 2.08 -6.91
CA CYS A 33 -5.26 0.92 -6.05
C CYS A 33 -6.44 0.04 -6.44
N ASN A 34 -6.24 -1.27 -6.33
CA ASN A 34 -7.31 -2.24 -6.36
C ASN A 34 -7.08 -3.25 -5.22
N LYS A 35 -7.81 -4.36 -5.26
CA LYS A 35 -7.76 -5.39 -4.23
C LYS A 35 -6.37 -6.03 -4.04
N THR A 36 -5.61 -6.18 -5.13
CA THR A 36 -4.35 -6.95 -5.17
C THR A 36 -3.14 -6.11 -5.53
N THR A 37 -3.35 -4.88 -6.03
CA THR A 37 -2.31 -4.07 -6.66
C THR A 37 -2.39 -2.62 -6.24
N ILE A 38 -1.24 -2.04 -5.93
CA ILE A 38 -1.05 -0.60 -5.73
C ILE A 38 -0.02 -0.10 -6.75
N GLU A 39 -0.38 0.92 -7.50
CA GLU A 39 0.42 1.50 -8.56
C GLU A 39 0.59 3.02 -8.39
N CYS A 40 1.82 3.49 -8.31
CA CYS A 40 2.17 4.91 -8.24
C CYS A 40 3.28 5.20 -9.27
N TYR A 41 2.99 6.06 -10.25
CA TYR A 41 3.90 6.39 -11.35
C TYR A 41 4.10 7.90 -11.42
N ASP A 42 5.35 8.36 -11.38
CA ASP A 42 5.70 9.77 -11.63
C ASP A 42 4.93 10.78 -10.75
N THR A 43 4.62 10.40 -9.51
CA THR A 43 3.78 11.19 -8.60
C THR A 43 4.59 12.16 -7.73
N ARG A 44 5.93 12.17 -7.88
CA ARG A 44 6.88 12.97 -7.08
C ARG A 44 6.73 12.73 -5.57
N LEU A 45 6.40 11.50 -5.20
CA LEU A 45 6.33 11.11 -3.80
C LEU A 45 7.73 11.12 -3.18
N GLU A 46 7.84 11.64 -1.96
CA GLU A 46 9.08 11.75 -1.19
C GLU A 46 8.95 10.98 0.13
N GLY A 47 10.05 10.37 0.57
CA GLY A 47 10.11 9.63 1.83
C GLY A 47 9.28 8.34 1.83
N ASN A 48 8.87 7.91 3.03
CA ASN A 48 8.15 6.66 3.25
C ASN A 48 6.69 6.84 3.72
N GLU A 49 6.18 8.07 3.76
CA GLU A 49 4.88 8.37 4.36
C GLU A 49 3.71 7.66 3.66
N MET A 50 3.79 7.51 2.33
CA MET A 50 2.76 6.84 1.52
C MET A 50 2.57 5.36 1.88
N PHE A 51 3.65 4.66 2.26
CA PHE A 51 3.60 3.26 2.62
C PHE A 51 2.81 3.03 3.91
N ARG A 52 2.67 4.03 4.79
CA ARG A 52 1.92 3.93 6.05
C ARG A 52 0.42 3.66 5.84
N ASN A 53 -0.12 3.99 4.67
CA ASN A 53 -1.51 3.71 4.29
C ASN A 53 -1.69 2.29 3.71
N ILE A 54 -0.59 1.60 3.37
CA ILE A 54 -0.60 0.27 2.76
C ILE A 54 -0.57 -0.77 3.89
N ARG A 55 -1.72 -0.94 4.55
CA ARG A 55 -1.85 -1.86 5.69
C ARG A 55 -2.67 -3.11 5.32
N PRO A 56 -2.37 -4.28 5.93
CA PRO A 56 -3.10 -5.52 5.66
C PRO A 56 -4.61 -5.43 5.97
N GLU A 57 -5.01 -4.57 6.91
CA GLU A 57 -6.43 -4.37 7.23
C GLU A 57 -7.20 -3.71 6.08
N ALA A 58 -6.54 -2.84 5.31
CA ALA A 58 -7.12 -2.18 4.15
C ALA A 58 -6.97 -3.02 2.87
N TYR A 59 -5.86 -3.76 2.73
CA TYR A 59 -5.54 -4.57 1.56
C TYR A 59 -5.16 -6.01 1.97
N PRO A 60 -6.14 -6.84 2.38
CA PRO A 60 -5.86 -8.19 2.90
C PRO A 60 -5.33 -9.17 1.84
N ASP A 61 -5.60 -8.88 0.56
CA ASP A 61 -5.21 -9.71 -0.58
C ASP A 61 -4.13 -9.01 -1.45
N LEU A 62 -3.40 -8.05 -0.87
CA LEU A 62 -2.35 -7.32 -1.58
C LEU A 62 -1.20 -8.24 -1.97
N ASP A 63 -0.84 -8.21 -3.24
CA ASP A 63 0.21 -9.05 -3.82
C ASP A 63 1.30 -8.22 -4.49
N THR A 64 0.91 -7.16 -5.21
CA THR A 64 1.81 -6.38 -6.06
C THR A 64 1.84 -4.92 -5.63
N ILE A 65 3.03 -4.38 -5.33
CA ILE A 65 3.25 -2.96 -5.08
C ILE A 65 4.24 -2.43 -6.13
N THR A 66 3.80 -1.48 -6.95
CA THR A 66 4.65 -0.80 -7.93
C THR A 66 4.64 0.71 -7.65
N ILE A 67 5.79 1.23 -7.25
CA ILE A 67 6.01 2.66 -7.00
C ILE A 67 7.27 3.01 -7.77
N THR A 68 7.17 3.78 -8.85
CA THR A 68 8.31 4.09 -9.74
C THR A 68 8.22 5.50 -10.29
N GLY A 69 9.35 6.09 -10.64
CA GLY A 69 9.45 7.48 -11.09
C GLY A 69 9.26 8.51 -9.97
N ASN A 70 9.59 8.17 -8.72
CA ASN A 70 9.43 9.09 -7.58
C ASN A 70 10.78 9.53 -6.98
N ILE A 71 10.74 10.17 -5.81
CA ILE A 71 11.90 10.74 -5.12
C ILE A 71 11.92 10.28 -3.66
N ILE A 72 11.74 8.97 -3.44
CA ILE A 72 11.61 8.35 -2.11
C ILE A 72 12.83 8.64 -1.23
N GLY A 73 14.04 8.52 -1.78
CA GLY A 73 15.27 8.81 -1.03
C GLY A 73 15.64 7.73 -0.01
N ASP A 74 16.12 8.15 1.17
CA ASP A 74 16.64 7.23 2.20
C ASP A 74 15.52 6.38 2.84
N LEU A 75 15.68 5.06 2.81
CA LEU A 75 14.77 4.09 3.43
C LEU A 75 15.41 3.30 4.59
N ALA A 76 16.65 3.60 4.97
CA ALA A 76 17.34 2.91 6.04
C ALA A 76 16.80 3.32 7.42
N GLY A 77 16.86 2.39 8.38
CA GLY A 77 16.56 2.58 9.80
C GLY A 77 15.13 2.20 10.19
N TRP A 78 14.25 1.89 9.24
CA TRP A 78 12.82 1.73 9.49
C TRP A 78 12.18 0.70 8.57
N ASN A 79 11.15 0.01 9.05
CA ASN A 79 10.23 -0.73 8.17
C ASN A 79 9.39 0.25 7.36
N ILE A 80 9.36 0.10 6.04
CA ILE A 80 8.67 1.05 5.16
C ILE A 80 7.17 1.19 5.46
N PHE A 81 6.51 0.15 5.97
CA PHE A 81 5.09 0.18 6.34
C PHE A 81 4.82 0.70 7.77
N GLY A 82 5.87 1.05 8.52
CA GLY A 82 5.80 1.46 9.92
C GLY A 82 5.98 0.32 10.92
N ASP A 83 5.93 0.65 12.21
CA ASP A 83 6.22 -0.28 13.29
C ASP A 83 5.17 -1.39 13.38
N ASN A 84 5.65 -2.64 13.49
CA ASN A 84 4.81 -3.84 13.63
C ASN A 84 3.77 -4.03 12.50
N VAL A 85 4.07 -3.58 11.28
CA VAL A 85 3.25 -3.82 10.09
C VAL A 85 3.93 -4.84 9.17
N THR A 86 3.19 -5.90 8.84
CA THR A 86 3.67 -6.99 7.97
C THR A 86 2.65 -7.30 6.89
N ASN A 87 3.03 -7.13 5.63
CA ASN A 87 2.27 -7.54 4.46
C ASN A 87 2.68 -8.96 4.06
N HIS A 88 1.96 -9.95 4.57
CA HIS A 88 2.31 -11.37 4.46
C HIS A 88 2.17 -11.99 3.05
N TYR A 89 1.51 -11.32 2.12
CA TYR A 89 1.18 -11.88 0.80
C TYR A 89 1.83 -11.12 -0.36
N VAL A 90 2.52 -10.01 -0.10
CA VAL A 90 3.17 -9.24 -1.17
C VAL A 90 4.32 -10.06 -1.73
N SER A 91 4.18 -10.51 -2.97
CA SER A 91 5.19 -11.28 -3.70
C SER A 91 6.06 -10.39 -4.57
N LEU A 92 5.54 -9.25 -5.04
CA LEU A 92 6.24 -8.32 -5.92
C LEU A 92 6.29 -6.91 -5.34
N LEU A 93 7.50 -6.42 -5.14
CA LEU A 93 7.79 -5.03 -4.82
C LEU A 93 8.68 -4.40 -5.91
N ASN A 94 8.13 -3.43 -6.63
CA ASN A 94 8.89 -2.62 -7.57
C ASN A 94 9.06 -1.21 -7.03
N LEU A 95 10.31 -0.86 -6.70
CA LEU A 95 10.78 0.45 -6.27
C LEU A 95 11.85 1.02 -7.20
N SER A 96 11.82 0.65 -8.49
CA SER A 96 12.75 1.19 -9.48
C SER A 96 12.53 2.69 -9.71
N ASP A 97 13.60 3.42 -10.05
CA ASP A 97 13.55 4.85 -10.40
C ASP A 97 12.92 5.72 -9.29
N ASN A 98 13.42 5.60 -8.05
CA ASN A 98 12.90 6.37 -6.91
C ASN A 98 13.98 7.18 -6.16
N ALA A 99 15.16 7.32 -6.75
CA ALA A 99 16.32 7.97 -6.12
C ALA A 99 16.67 7.41 -4.72
N ILE A 100 16.40 6.11 -4.46
CA ILE A 100 16.69 5.49 -3.17
C ILE A 100 18.20 5.49 -2.93
N SER A 101 18.64 6.06 -1.81
CA SER A 101 20.06 6.21 -1.48
C SER A 101 20.59 5.10 -0.56
N SER A 102 19.71 4.54 0.28
CA SER A 102 20.10 3.62 1.33
C SER A 102 18.96 2.71 1.77
N ILE A 103 19.31 1.46 2.08
CA ILE A 103 18.44 0.41 2.62
C ILE A 103 19.20 -0.36 3.71
N ASP A 104 18.50 -0.98 4.66
CA ASP A 104 19.10 -1.83 5.70
C ASP A 104 18.16 -2.95 6.18
N SER A 105 18.55 -3.65 7.25
CA SER A 105 17.80 -4.78 7.85
C SER A 105 16.40 -4.45 8.36
N TYR A 106 16.05 -3.18 8.43
CA TYR A 106 14.71 -2.79 8.83
C TYR A 106 13.83 -2.53 7.60
N THR A 107 14.41 -2.11 6.48
CA THR A 107 13.68 -1.60 5.31
C THR A 107 12.57 -2.53 4.82
N PHE A 108 12.86 -3.81 4.54
CA PHE A 108 11.88 -4.75 3.98
C PHE A 108 11.38 -5.80 4.98
N ARG A 109 11.62 -5.62 6.28
CA ARG A 109 11.22 -6.58 7.32
C ARG A 109 9.72 -6.88 7.35
N GLY A 110 8.88 -5.94 6.91
CA GLY A 110 7.44 -6.12 6.78
C GLY A 110 7.00 -6.96 5.56
N LEU A 111 7.93 -7.54 4.79
CA LEU A 111 7.67 -8.19 3.51
C LEU A 111 8.25 -9.62 3.43
N PRO A 112 7.82 -10.54 4.30
CA PRO A 112 8.42 -11.87 4.43
C PRO A 112 8.25 -12.78 3.21
N SER A 113 7.36 -12.40 2.28
CA SER A 113 6.98 -13.24 1.13
C SER A 113 7.39 -12.65 -0.21
N VAL A 114 8.22 -11.58 -0.23
CA VAL A 114 8.65 -10.97 -1.48
C VAL A 114 9.57 -11.93 -2.24
N GLU A 115 9.16 -12.25 -3.46
CA GLU A 115 9.91 -13.08 -4.41
C GLU A 115 10.60 -12.22 -5.48
N TYR A 116 9.98 -11.10 -5.84
CA TYR A 116 10.45 -10.19 -6.88
C TYR A 116 10.66 -8.78 -6.31
N LEU A 117 11.92 -8.40 -6.15
CA LEU A 117 12.32 -7.05 -5.72
C LEU A 117 13.05 -6.30 -6.85
N TYR A 118 12.46 -5.21 -7.33
CA TYR A 118 13.07 -4.35 -8.34
C TYR A 118 13.55 -3.03 -7.70
N LEU A 119 14.87 -2.81 -7.74
CA LEU A 119 15.53 -1.60 -7.23
C LEU A 119 16.43 -0.91 -8.27
N HIS A 120 16.34 -1.29 -9.54
CA HIS A 120 17.16 -0.69 -10.60
C HIS A 120 16.85 0.81 -10.77
N ASN A 121 17.80 1.56 -11.33
CA ASN A 121 17.70 3.01 -11.52
C ASN A 121 17.50 3.80 -10.21
N ASN A 122 18.05 3.32 -9.10
CA ASN A 122 18.18 4.09 -7.86
C ASN A 122 19.61 4.58 -7.64
N ALA A 123 19.83 5.34 -6.58
CA ALA A 123 21.12 5.90 -6.20
C ALA A 123 21.70 5.19 -4.96
N ILE A 124 21.52 3.86 -4.87
CA ILE A 124 21.84 3.10 -3.66
C ILE A 124 23.36 3.07 -3.46
N GLU A 125 23.85 3.77 -2.45
CA GLU A 125 25.26 3.81 -2.07
C GLU A 125 25.54 2.98 -0.81
N ARG A 126 24.50 2.71 0.00
CA ARG A 126 24.61 1.99 1.27
C ARG A 126 23.55 0.90 1.39
N ILE A 127 23.99 -0.31 1.70
CA ILE A 127 23.14 -1.46 2.00
C ILE A 127 23.58 -2.00 3.36
N GLY A 128 22.67 -2.03 4.34
CA GLY A 128 22.88 -2.66 5.64
C GLY A 128 22.98 -4.19 5.53
N ALA A 129 23.45 -4.84 6.61
CA ALA A 129 23.47 -6.30 6.65
C ALA A 129 22.05 -6.85 6.62
N ASP A 130 21.78 -7.80 5.72
CA ASP A 130 20.51 -8.55 5.60
C ASP A 130 19.25 -7.67 5.58
N PRO A 131 18.87 -7.07 4.43
CA PRO A 131 17.75 -6.14 4.33
C PRO A 131 16.34 -6.77 4.46
N PHE A 132 16.24 -8.06 4.80
CA PHE A 132 15.00 -8.85 4.85
C PHE A 132 14.74 -9.49 6.21
#